data_AF-A0A7S0D791-F1
#
_entry.id   AF-A0A7S0D791-F1
#
_cell.length_a   1.000
_cell.length_b   1.000
_cell.length_c   1.000
_cell.angle_alpha   90.00
_cell.angle_beta   90.00
_cell.angle_gamma   90.00
#
_symmetry.space_group_name_H-M   'P 1'
#
loop_
_entity.id
_entity.type
_entity.pdbx_description
1 polymer ?
#
loop_
_entity_poly.entity_id
_entity_poly.type
_entity_poly.pdbx_seq_one_letter_code
_entity_poly.pdbx_strand_id
1 'polypeptide(L)'
;AALRAPIARGSLKVCATKLTEPVSLNIQPDDPTNYTVAILGDLHMDPRDVEHSYEGREHVKKVLDESPNPFLVSLGDLGESKDCTESKQLFAGTTECFKMVREFLDGFGHKYDIVGGNHDLEGIDEFATDKENLEAYLKYMGKETPQFCYEIAPKTLIVGLGSTQFRDATYTSHEVAVDQEQLDWFVKTIEEHPYEDGWQIFCFSHAPIIGSGLRVLQECHVVNGCCWLNHNDKVNSKLFINTVRSNPQIKGWFSAHFHLSHDYEDSITFPGGNNRGSAIFAQTGVMTARSSRDGRRQSRLVRGNSRGFEVCTIDHSKGGAVRLDATVMFSDECEVDLDNDQVEGAISGCSVMTYAHEHEDYDHDMWFSAYTPNEEDGCRVNEPCGEIEGDFGGRDPVKWWYMKDGAVLGGHNGMIIEYDPSTLAPLGMVVSRDELENRRVAIIDDEWGGDALCLFDDETGDVTVVQPNEDGSYWRKVVRNKMYRMKEMRRVAAAKNYF
;
A
#
# COMPACT_ATOMS: atom_id res chain seq x y z
N ALA A 1 -18.95 40.97 -21.59
CA ALA A 1 -18.12 40.83 -20.38
C ALA A 1 -17.87 39.33 -20.20
N ALA A 2 -16.60 38.94 -20.18
CA ALA A 2 -16.15 37.56 -20.37
C ALA A 2 -16.64 36.60 -19.28
N LEU A 3 -17.18 35.46 -19.71
CA LEU A 3 -17.37 34.27 -18.87
C LEU A 3 -15.99 33.80 -18.40
N ARG A 4 -15.75 33.87 -17.08
CA ARG A 4 -14.59 33.22 -16.45
C ARG A 4 -14.88 31.72 -16.39
N ALA A 5 -14.05 30.93 -17.06
CA ALA A 5 -14.01 29.49 -16.91
C ALA A 5 -13.70 29.12 -15.43
N PRO A 6 -14.16 27.96 -14.94
CA PRO A 6 -13.75 27.47 -13.63
C PRO A 6 -12.24 27.23 -13.66
N ILE A 7 -11.54 27.81 -12.70
CA ILE A 7 -10.12 27.53 -12.46
C ILE A 7 -10.06 26.08 -12.00
N ALA A 8 -9.45 25.21 -12.79
CA ALA A 8 -9.06 23.88 -12.35
C ALA A 8 -8.20 24.06 -11.09
N ARG A 9 -8.74 23.67 -9.93
CA ARG A 9 -7.96 23.63 -8.69
C ARG A 9 -6.89 22.58 -8.92
N GLY A 10 -5.63 23.02 -8.95
CA GLY A 10 -4.50 22.14 -9.14
C GLY A 10 -4.48 21.10 -8.04
N SER A 11 -4.45 19.83 -8.44
CA SER A 11 -3.88 18.76 -7.62
C SER A 11 -2.56 19.29 -7.03
N LEU A 12 -2.43 19.21 -5.70
CA LEU A 12 -1.15 19.42 -5.02
C LEU A 12 -0.17 18.39 -5.59
N LYS A 13 0.54 18.78 -6.64
CA LYS A 13 1.82 18.16 -7.01
C LYS A 13 2.72 18.35 -5.80
N VAL A 14 2.71 17.37 -4.89
CA VAL A 14 3.61 17.33 -3.74
C VAL A 14 5.02 17.50 -4.28
N CYS A 15 5.67 18.59 -3.85
CA CYS A 15 6.88 19.18 -4.41
C CYS A 15 8.04 18.17 -4.52
N ALA A 16 8.22 17.58 -5.69
CA ALA A 16 9.55 17.27 -6.19
C ALA A 16 10.08 18.49 -6.96
N THR A 17 11.37 18.81 -6.84
CA THR A 17 11.97 19.92 -7.58
C THR A 17 11.84 19.67 -9.08
N LYS A 18 11.04 20.48 -9.78
CA LYS A 18 10.98 20.46 -11.25
C LYS A 18 12.20 21.18 -11.80
N LEU A 19 13.25 20.44 -12.17
CA LEU A 19 14.41 20.98 -12.88
C LEU A 19 14.22 20.87 -14.40
N THR A 20 14.83 21.79 -15.15
CA THR A 20 14.82 21.81 -16.62
C THR A 20 15.73 20.77 -17.25
N GLU A 21 16.61 20.14 -16.48
CA GLU A 21 17.47 19.02 -16.91
C GLU A 21 17.29 17.84 -15.94
N PRO A 22 17.16 16.59 -16.44
CA PRO A 22 16.95 15.42 -15.59
C PRO A 22 18.21 15.14 -14.75
N VAL A 23 18.06 15.22 -13.43
CA VAL A 23 19.09 14.77 -12.48
C VAL A 23 19.05 13.24 -12.46
N SER A 24 20.06 12.59 -13.05
CA SER A 24 20.26 11.14 -12.96
C SER A 24 21.44 10.82 -12.06
N LEU A 25 21.36 9.72 -11.32
CA LEU A 25 22.46 9.24 -10.51
C LEU A 25 23.59 8.71 -11.41
N ASN A 26 24.78 9.28 -11.28
CA ASN A 26 25.94 8.75 -11.98
C ASN A 26 26.47 7.50 -11.22
N ILE A 27 26.27 6.32 -11.81
CA ILE A 27 26.69 5.02 -11.30
C ILE A 27 28.04 4.66 -11.95
N GLN A 28 29.12 4.72 -11.19
CA GLN A 28 30.45 4.33 -11.66
C GLN A 28 30.63 2.83 -11.46
N PRO A 29 30.97 2.02 -12.49
CA PRO A 29 30.95 0.56 -12.38
C PRO A 29 31.80 -0.04 -11.24
N ASP A 30 32.85 0.64 -10.81
CA ASP A 30 33.80 0.22 -9.78
C ASP A 30 33.51 0.76 -8.38
N ASP A 31 32.44 1.56 -8.21
CA ASP A 31 32.01 2.06 -6.90
C ASP A 31 31.50 0.89 -6.03
N PRO A 32 32.17 0.58 -4.90
CA PRO A 32 31.78 -0.54 -4.03
C PRO A 32 30.45 -0.29 -3.31
N THR A 33 29.94 0.94 -3.34
CA THR A 33 28.65 1.32 -2.75
C THR A 33 27.49 1.09 -3.69
N ASN A 34 27.73 0.71 -4.95
CA ASN A 34 26.66 0.42 -5.89
C ASN A 34 25.84 -0.81 -5.47
N TYR A 35 24.54 -0.75 -5.68
CA TYR A 35 23.63 -1.88 -5.52
C TYR A 35 22.49 -1.82 -6.53
N THR A 36 21.83 -2.96 -6.73
CA THR A 36 20.61 -3.05 -7.52
C THR A 36 19.64 -4.03 -6.90
N VAL A 37 18.41 -3.59 -6.67
CA VAL A 37 17.33 -4.38 -6.11
C VAL A 37 16.20 -4.46 -7.13
N ALA A 38 15.92 -5.66 -7.65
CA ALA A 38 14.69 -5.91 -8.39
C ALA A 38 13.57 -6.27 -7.41
N ILE A 39 12.35 -5.77 -7.65
CA ILE A 39 11.22 -5.94 -6.75
C ILE A 39 10.03 -6.45 -7.56
N LEU A 40 9.49 -7.59 -7.16
CA LEU A 40 8.37 -8.26 -7.82
C LEU A 40 7.11 -8.11 -6.97
N GLY A 41 6.03 -7.60 -7.57
CA GLY A 41 4.71 -7.53 -6.93
C GLY A 41 3.83 -8.72 -7.33
N ASP A 42 3.00 -9.16 -6.39
CA ASP A 42 1.85 -10.08 -6.56
C ASP A 42 2.07 -11.20 -7.59
N LEU A 43 2.99 -12.14 -7.32
CA LEU A 43 3.42 -13.12 -8.33
C LEU A 43 2.26 -13.91 -8.94
N HIS A 44 1.31 -14.31 -8.10
CA HIS A 44 0.10 -15.03 -8.45
C HIS A 44 0.33 -16.14 -9.48
N MET A 45 1.35 -16.96 -9.23
CA MET A 45 1.70 -18.04 -10.14
C MET A 45 0.51 -18.98 -10.30
N ASP A 46 0.10 -19.17 -11.55
CA ASP A 46 -0.95 -20.11 -11.95
C ASP A 46 -0.30 -21.23 -12.78
N PRO A 47 -0.31 -22.49 -12.32
CA PRO A 47 0.30 -23.60 -13.06
C PRO A 47 -0.33 -23.84 -14.44
N ARG A 48 -1.50 -23.24 -14.73
CA ARG A 48 -2.17 -23.32 -16.03
C ARG A 48 -1.66 -22.28 -17.03
N ASP A 49 -1.01 -21.22 -16.57
CA ASP A 49 -0.54 -20.10 -17.38
C ASP A 49 0.69 -19.43 -16.74
N VAL A 50 1.87 -19.77 -17.24
CA VAL A 50 3.15 -19.33 -16.68
C VAL A 50 3.96 -18.44 -17.61
N GLU A 51 3.53 -18.28 -18.87
CA GLU A 51 4.31 -17.65 -19.93
C GLU A 51 4.73 -16.22 -19.56
N HIS A 52 3.79 -15.41 -19.08
CA HIS A 52 4.08 -14.03 -18.65
C HIS A 52 5.05 -13.97 -17.47
N SER A 53 4.96 -14.91 -16.52
CA SER A 53 5.84 -14.96 -15.36
C SER A 53 7.26 -15.27 -15.79
N TYR A 54 7.46 -16.29 -16.63
CA TYR A 54 8.79 -16.64 -17.14
C TYR A 54 9.36 -15.58 -18.08
N GLU A 55 8.54 -14.96 -18.94
CA GLU A 55 8.96 -13.81 -19.74
C GLU A 55 9.45 -12.64 -18.86
N GLY A 56 8.65 -12.26 -17.85
CA GLY A 56 9.02 -11.22 -16.89
C GLY A 56 10.28 -11.56 -16.08
N ARG A 57 10.46 -12.84 -15.74
CA ARG A 57 11.69 -13.34 -15.10
C ARG A 57 12.91 -13.09 -15.97
N GLU A 58 12.86 -13.44 -17.26
CA GLU A 58 14.00 -13.24 -18.16
C GLU A 58 14.33 -11.75 -18.33
N HIS A 59 13.31 -10.87 -18.39
CA HIS A 59 13.51 -9.43 -18.42
C HIS A 59 14.23 -8.89 -17.17
N VAL A 60 13.75 -9.25 -15.98
CA VAL A 60 14.37 -8.84 -14.71
C VAL A 60 15.76 -9.47 -14.55
N LYS A 61 15.90 -10.75 -14.89
CA LYS A 61 17.18 -11.47 -14.83
C LYS A 61 18.25 -10.79 -15.66
N LYS A 62 17.92 -10.38 -16.89
CA LYS A 62 18.85 -9.65 -17.75
C LYS A 62 19.37 -8.39 -17.08
N VAL A 63 18.50 -7.61 -16.43
CA VAL A 63 18.90 -6.41 -15.67
C VAL A 63 19.83 -6.78 -14.52
N LEU A 64 19.49 -7.82 -13.74
CA LEU A 64 20.31 -8.25 -12.60
C LEU A 64 21.68 -8.81 -13.00
N ASP A 65 21.77 -9.56 -14.11
CA ASP A 65 23.03 -10.13 -14.63
C ASP A 65 24.04 -9.03 -15.01
N GLU A 66 23.56 -7.85 -15.38
CA GLU A 66 24.38 -6.69 -15.77
C GLU A 66 24.61 -5.70 -14.62
N SER A 67 24.04 -5.96 -13.44
CA SER A 67 23.99 -4.99 -12.33
C SER A 67 24.98 -5.30 -11.20
N PRO A 68 25.50 -4.28 -10.50
CA PRO A 68 26.34 -4.45 -9.32
C PRO A 68 25.50 -4.86 -8.10
N ASN A 69 26.04 -5.78 -7.29
CA ASN A 69 25.42 -6.29 -6.05
C ASN A 69 23.91 -6.55 -6.20
N PRO A 70 23.49 -7.43 -7.14
CA PRO A 70 22.09 -7.68 -7.42
C PRO A 70 21.40 -8.39 -6.25
N PHE A 71 20.22 -7.92 -5.90
CA PHE A 71 19.31 -8.57 -4.96
C PHE A 71 17.89 -8.55 -5.54
N LEU A 72 17.10 -9.56 -5.22
CA LEU A 72 15.69 -9.64 -5.62
C LEU A 72 14.79 -9.72 -4.39
N VAL A 73 13.72 -8.93 -4.37
CA VAL A 73 12.68 -9.02 -3.35
C VAL A 73 11.36 -9.39 -4.02
N SER A 74 10.74 -10.49 -3.57
CA SER A 74 9.34 -10.78 -3.89
C SER A 74 8.44 -10.23 -2.78
N LEU A 75 7.41 -9.47 -3.16
CA LEU A 75 6.47 -8.87 -2.23
C LEU A 75 5.28 -9.78 -1.88
N GLY A 76 5.34 -11.06 -2.21
CA GLY A 76 4.36 -12.06 -1.78
C GLY A 76 3.23 -12.30 -2.76
N ASP A 77 2.14 -12.85 -2.25
CA ASP A 77 0.99 -13.36 -3.01
C ASP A 77 1.45 -14.28 -4.14
N LEU A 78 2.12 -15.34 -3.71
CA LEU A 78 2.96 -16.19 -4.54
C LEU A 78 2.17 -17.00 -5.56
N GLY A 79 0.97 -17.44 -5.20
CA GLY A 79 0.11 -18.31 -6.02
C GLY A 79 -1.24 -17.71 -6.35
N GLU A 80 -1.90 -18.22 -7.38
CA GLU A 80 -3.27 -17.84 -7.72
C GLU A 80 -4.26 -18.30 -6.63
N SER A 81 -5.11 -17.37 -6.17
CA SER A 81 -6.14 -17.59 -5.14
C SER A 81 -7.41 -18.25 -5.73
N LYS A 82 -7.21 -19.28 -6.56
CA LYS A 82 -8.27 -20.08 -7.20
C LYS A 82 -7.86 -21.54 -7.26
N ASP A 83 -8.84 -22.40 -7.53
CA ASP A 83 -8.56 -23.78 -7.92
C ASP A 83 -7.89 -23.80 -9.31
N CYS A 84 -6.67 -24.33 -9.32
CA CYS A 84 -5.83 -24.45 -10.51
C CYS A 84 -5.59 -25.92 -10.89
N THR A 85 -6.00 -26.87 -10.06
CA THR A 85 -5.68 -28.31 -10.20
C THR A 85 -6.93 -29.19 -10.23
N GLU A 86 -8.12 -28.59 -10.34
CA GLU A 86 -9.43 -29.27 -10.24
C GLU A 86 -9.63 -30.00 -8.90
N SER A 87 -8.82 -29.65 -7.90
CA SER A 87 -8.83 -30.22 -6.56
C SER A 87 -9.96 -29.67 -5.69
N LYS A 88 -10.63 -28.61 -6.16
CA LYS A 88 -11.56 -27.74 -5.42
C LYS A 88 -10.92 -27.00 -4.24
N GLN A 89 -9.59 -26.96 -4.21
CA GLN A 89 -8.79 -26.25 -3.21
C GLN A 89 -8.22 -24.98 -3.84
N LEU A 90 -7.91 -23.97 -3.03
CA LEU A 90 -7.13 -22.82 -3.49
C LEU A 90 -5.69 -23.28 -3.76
N PHE A 91 -5.06 -22.78 -4.82
CA PHE A 91 -3.66 -23.08 -5.09
C PHE A 91 -2.72 -22.29 -4.19
N ALA A 92 -2.99 -21.00 -3.98
CA ALA A 92 -2.22 -20.14 -3.08
C ALA A 92 -2.08 -20.73 -1.67
N GLY A 93 -0.89 -20.60 -1.08
CA GLY A 93 -0.59 -21.06 0.27
C GLY A 93 -0.48 -22.58 0.46
N THR A 94 -0.52 -23.37 -0.61
CA THR A 94 -0.30 -24.84 -0.57
C THR A 94 1.17 -25.21 -0.74
N THR A 95 1.53 -26.43 -0.33
CA THR A 95 2.87 -26.99 -0.57
C THR A 95 3.24 -27.01 -2.05
N GLU A 96 2.29 -27.31 -2.94
CA GLU A 96 2.54 -27.35 -4.39
C GLU A 96 2.85 -25.96 -4.94
N CYS A 97 2.09 -24.95 -4.52
CA CYS A 97 2.38 -23.55 -4.84
C CYS A 97 3.78 -23.14 -4.37
N PHE A 98 4.13 -23.43 -3.12
CA PHE A 98 5.46 -23.07 -2.61
C PHE A 98 6.59 -23.73 -3.41
N LYS A 99 6.47 -24.99 -3.80
CA LYS A 99 7.49 -25.64 -4.63
C LYS A 99 7.65 -25.00 -6.01
N MET A 100 6.53 -24.71 -6.67
CA MET A 100 6.52 -24.06 -7.99
C MET A 100 7.17 -22.67 -7.93
N VAL A 101 6.81 -21.88 -6.93
CA VAL A 101 7.33 -20.52 -6.76
C VAL A 101 8.81 -20.55 -6.39
N ARG A 102 9.24 -21.51 -5.55
CA ARG A 102 10.66 -21.69 -5.23
C ARG A 102 11.47 -21.96 -6.49
N GLU A 103 11.01 -22.86 -7.36
CA GLU A 103 11.66 -23.15 -8.64
C GLU A 103 11.71 -21.92 -9.56
N PHE A 104 10.61 -21.16 -9.64
CA PHE A 104 10.55 -19.93 -10.40
C PHE A 104 11.60 -18.91 -9.94
N LEU A 105 11.66 -18.64 -8.62
CA LEU A 105 12.57 -17.68 -8.01
C LEU A 105 14.04 -18.13 -8.07
N ASP A 106 14.32 -19.42 -7.86
CA ASP A 106 15.67 -19.98 -8.01
C ASP A 106 16.20 -19.79 -9.45
N GLY A 107 15.31 -19.74 -10.44
CA GLY A 107 15.65 -19.49 -11.84
C GLY A 107 16.23 -18.10 -12.15
N PHE A 108 16.13 -17.12 -11.25
CA PHE A 108 16.85 -15.85 -11.41
C PHE A 108 18.37 -16.03 -11.32
N GLY A 109 18.84 -16.99 -10.52
CA GLY A 109 20.27 -17.22 -10.28
C GLY A 109 20.96 -16.14 -9.42
N HIS A 110 20.18 -15.30 -8.75
CA HIS A 110 20.64 -14.21 -7.88
C HIS A 110 20.12 -14.40 -6.45
N LYS A 111 20.72 -13.71 -5.48
CA LYS A 111 20.24 -13.73 -4.10
C LYS A 111 18.87 -13.05 -4.03
N TYR A 112 17.94 -13.66 -3.30
CA TYR A 112 16.61 -13.11 -3.10
C TYR A 112 16.07 -13.41 -1.72
N ASP A 113 15.05 -12.67 -1.32
CA ASP A 113 14.16 -13.04 -0.23
C ASP A 113 12.72 -12.57 -0.50
N ILE A 114 11.79 -13.03 0.32
CA ILE A 114 10.36 -12.97 0.09
C ILE A 114 9.67 -12.42 1.32
N VAL A 115 8.78 -11.47 1.09
CA VAL A 115 7.75 -11.02 2.02
C VAL A 115 6.49 -11.87 1.81
N GLY A 116 5.91 -12.40 2.88
CA GLY A 116 4.61 -13.10 2.80
C GLY A 116 3.45 -12.11 2.65
N GLY A 117 2.59 -12.34 1.66
CA GLY A 117 1.34 -11.62 1.41
C GLY A 117 0.11 -12.30 2.00
N ASN A 118 -1.07 -11.71 1.77
CA ASN A 118 -2.33 -12.20 2.33
C ASN A 118 -2.81 -13.52 1.71
N HIS A 119 -2.37 -13.87 0.50
CA HIS A 119 -2.72 -15.12 -0.16
C HIS A 119 -1.76 -16.28 0.21
N ASP A 120 -0.63 -16.01 0.86
CA ASP A 120 0.42 -17.02 1.08
C ASP A 120 0.10 -18.01 2.20
N LEU A 121 -0.94 -17.74 3.00
CA LEU A 121 -1.42 -18.64 4.07
C LEU A 121 -2.81 -19.22 3.76
N GLU A 122 -3.20 -19.23 2.48
CA GLU A 122 -4.49 -19.73 1.98
C GLU A 122 -4.59 -21.23 1.74
N GLY A 123 -3.63 -22.03 2.22
CA GLY A 123 -3.65 -23.49 2.14
C GLY A 123 -4.73 -24.12 3.05
N ILE A 124 -5.98 -23.68 2.93
CA ILE A 124 -7.12 -23.92 3.82
C ILE A 124 -7.46 -25.40 3.93
N ASP A 125 -7.27 -26.15 2.85
CA ASP A 125 -7.60 -27.57 2.80
C ASP A 125 -6.39 -28.47 3.11
N GLU A 126 -5.17 -27.90 3.15
CA GLU A 126 -3.93 -28.61 3.48
C GLU A 126 -3.55 -28.42 4.95
N PHE A 127 -3.69 -27.20 5.48
CA PHE A 127 -3.24 -26.81 6.82
C PHE A 127 -4.42 -26.37 7.69
N ALA A 128 -4.48 -26.90 8.92
CA ALA A 128 -5.57 -26.63 9.83
C ALA A 128 -5.42 -25.28 10.54
N THR A 129 -4.18 -24.81 10.71
CA THR A 129 -3.85 -23.57 11.45
C THR A 129 -2.91 -22.67 10.66
N ASP A 130 -2.89 -21.38 10.98
CA ASP A 130 -1.95 -20.42 10.39
C ASP A 130 -0.50 -20.80 10.72
N LYS A 131 -0.25 -21.32 11.92
CA LYS A 131 1.06 -21.82 12.34
C LYS A 131 1.58 -22.94 11.43
N GLU A 132 0.77 -23.96 11.16
CA GLU A 132 1.16 -25.07 10.28
C GLU A 132 1.43 -24.58 8.85
N ASN A 133 0.59 -23.65 8.35
CA ASN A 133 0.76 -23.10 7.01
C ASN A 133 2.04 -22.24 6.92
N LEU A 134 2.32 -21.46 7.96
CA LEU A 134 3.52 -20.62 8.06
C LEU A 134 4.79 -21.47 8.16
N GLU A 135 4.77 -22.55 8.95
CA GLU A 135 5.88 -23.52 9.02
C GLU A 135 6.18 -24.13 7.64
N ALA A 136 5.14 -24.47 6.87
CA ALA A 136 5.30 -24.95 5.49
C ALA A 136 5.85 -23.86 4.57
N TYR A 137 5.32 -22.64 4.62
CA TYR A 137 5.82 -21.48 3.87
C TYR A 137 7.31 -21.28 4.12
N LEU A 138 7.72 -21.15 5.39
CA LEU A 138 9.12 -20.92 5.77
C LEU A 138 10.03 -22.06 5.29
N LYS A 139 9.61 -23.31 5.49
CA LYS A 139 10.37 -24.49 5.05
C LYS A 139 10.62 -24.52 3.55
N TYR A 140 9.59 -24.31 2.73
CA TYR A 140 9.72 -24.42 1.27
C TYR A 140 10.33 -23.17 0.64
N MET A 141 10.16 -22.00 1.26
CA MET A 141 10.83 -20.77 0.85
C MET A 141 12.27 -20.69 1.35
N GLY A 142 12.70 -21.60 2.24
CA GLY A 142 14.07 -21.65 2.77
C GLY A 142 14.38 -20.52 3.76
N LYS A 143 13.37 -20.11 4.55
CA LYS A 143 13.46 -19.03 5.53
C LYS A 143 13.45 -19.58 6.95
N GLU A 144 14.16 -18.91 7.85
CA GLU A 144 14.09 -19.20 9.30
C GLU A 144 12.93 -18.46 9.95
N THR A 145 12.72 -17.21 9.54
CA THR A 145 11.70 -16.31 10.08
C THR A 145 10.90 -15.65 8.94
N PRO A 146 9.66 -15.18 9.19
CA PRO A 146 8.86 -14.46 8.18
C PRO A 146 9.52 -13.17 7.69
N GLN A 147 10.13 -12.43 8.62
CA GLN A 147 10.92 -11.23 8.37
C GLN A 147 12.35 -11.56 7.93
N PHE A 148 13.03 -10.57 7.33
CA PHE A 148 14.44 -10.68 6.95
C PHE A 148 15.14 -9.32 6.90
N CYS A 149 16.46 -9.32 7.04
CA CYS A 149 17.29 -8.17 6.68
C CYS A 149 18.62 -8.58 6.03
N TYR A 150 19.12 -7.75 5.11
CA TYR A 150 20.42 -7.96 4.46
C TYR A 150 21.12 -6.64 4.19
N GLU A 151 22.42 -6.57 4.47
CA GLU A 151 23.29 -5.52 3.94
C GLU A 151 23.66 -5.87 2.49
N ILE A 152 23.23 -5.04 1.53
CA ILE A 152 23.43 -5.28 0.09
C ILE A 152 24.56 -4.45 -0.51
N ALA A 153 24.99 -3.41 0.20
CA ALA A 153 26.15 -2.57 -0.06
C ALA A 153 26.56 -1.94 1.28
N PRO A 154 27.79 -1.38 1.42
CA PRO A 154 28.22 -0.74 2.64
C PRO A 154 27.17 0.22 3.20
N LYS A 155 26.71 -0.03 4.42
CA LYS A 155 25.70 0.78 5.12
C LYS A 155 24.35 0.87 4.41
N THR A 156 24.02 -0.07 3.54
CA THR A 156 22.73 -0.15 2.83
C THR A 156 22.01 -1.44 3.19
N LEU A 157 20.95 -1.31 3.98
CA LEU A 157 20.15 -2.40 4.51
C LEU A 157 18.81 -2.52 3.78
N ILE A 158 18.41 -3.75 3.47
CA ILE A 158 17.02 -4.07 3.12
C ILE A 158 16.35 -4.79 4.28
N VAL A 159 15.08 -4.48 4.54
CA VAL A 159 14.28 -5.01 5.66
C VAL A 159 12.92 -5.43 5.13
N GLY A 160 12.55 -6.71 5.28
CA GLY A 160 11.26 -7.24 4.85
C GLY A 160 10.41 -7.73 6.01
N LEU A 161 9.10 -7.44 5.95
CA LEU A 161 8.10 -7.85 6.95
C LEU A 161 7.04 -8.72 6.28
N GLY A 162 6.80 -9.93 6.79
CA GLY A 162 5.94 -10.93 6.15
C GLY A 162 4.70 -11.28 6.96
N SER A 163 3.56 -11.46 6.30
CA SER A 163 2.32 -11.81 7.00
C SER A 163 2.40 -13.16 7.70
N THR A 164 1.83 -13.22 8.91
CA THR A 164 1.81 -14.45 9.73
C THR A 164 0.40 -14.92 10.09
N GLN A 165 -0.63 -14.27 9.54
CA GLN A 165 -2.02 -14.55 9.89
C GLN A 165 -2.93 -14.58 8.67
N PHE A 166 -3.91 -15.51 8.68
CA PHE A 166 -4.96 -15.60 7.67
C PHE A 166 -6.28 -16.11 8.26
N ARG A 167 -6.28 -17.30 8.88
CA ARG A 167 -7.45 -17.91 9.54
C ARG A 167 -7.84 -17.13 10.79
N ASP A 168 -6.85 -16.73 11.58
CA ASP A 168 -7.06 -16.07 12.87
C ASP A 168 -7.31 -14.57 12.75
N ALA A 169 -7.26 -14.02 11.52
CA ALA A 169 -7.51 -12.61 11.26
C ALA A 169 -8.93 -12.23 11.71
N THR A 170 -9.01 -11.22 12.59
CA THR A 170 -10.21 -10.84 13.33
C THR A 170 -11.39 -10.47 12.45
N TYR A 171 -11.14 -9.75 11.34
CA TYR A 171 -12.20 -9.25 10.46
C TYR A 171 -12.11 -9.83 9.06
N THR A 172 -11.04 -9.53 8.33
CA THR A 172 -10.81 -9.97 6.96
C THR A 172 -9.54 -10.79 6.89
N SER A 173 -9.63 -11.94 6.24
CA SER A 173 -8.46 -12.81 6.02
C SER A 173 -7.56 -12.30 4.90
N HIS A 174 -7.94 -11.22 4.21
CA HIS A 174 -7.08 -10.56 3.22
C HIS A 174 -6.24 -9.43 3.84
N GLU A 175 -6.34 -9.22 5.15
CA GLU A 175 -5.43 -8.32 5.86
C GLU A 175 -4.02 -8.92 5.87
N VAL A 176 -3.03 -8.07 5.57
CA VAL A 176 -1.64 -8.39 5.82
C VAL A 176 -1.35 -8.04 7.27
N ALA A 177 -1.23 -9.07 8.10
CA ALA A 177 -0.93 -8.92 9.52
C ALA A 177 0.46 -9.48 9.84
N VAL A 178 1.28 -8.68 10.51
CA VAL A 178 2.55 -9.07 11.14
C VAL A 178 2.37 -9.09 12.65
N ASP A 179 2.93 -10.10 13.30
CA ASP A 179 2.83 -10.29 14.75
C ASP A 179 3.75 -9.38 15.56
N GLN A 180 3.53 -9.36 16.87
CA GLN A 180 4.30 -8.53 17.80
C GLN A 180 5.80 -8.85 17.80
N GLU A 181 6.20 -10.11 17.57
CA GLU A 181 7.62 -10.49 17.53
C GLU A 181 8.33 -9.83 16.33
N GLN A 182 7.67 -9.79 15.18
CA GLN A 182 8.13 -9.04 14.01
C GLN A 182 8.16 -7.53 14.24
N LEU A 183 7.16 -6.96 14.93
CA LEU A 183 7.13 -5.52 15.26
C LEU A 183 8.29 -5.13 16.16
N ASP A 184 8.53 -5.88 17.24
CA ASP A 184 9.62 -5.65 18.19
C ASP A 184 10.97 -5.81 17.49
N TRP A 185 11.11 -6.83 16.63
CA TRP A 185 12.28 -7.04 15.80
C TRP A 185 12.52 -5.87 14.82
N PHE A 186 11.46 -5.36 14.18
CA PHE A 186 11.56 -4.26 13.23
C PHE A 186 12.10 -3.01 13.91
N VAL A 187 11.48 -2.58 15.02
CA VAL A 187 11.91 -1.40 15.78
C VAL A 187 13.37 -1.54 16.20
N LYS A 188 13.72 -2.68 16.80
CA LYS A 188 15.10 -2.97 17.21
C LYS A 188 16.08 -2.93 16.02
N THR A 189 15.70 -3.48 14.88
CA THR A 189 16.54 -3.47 13.67
C THR A 189 16.80 -2.05 13.21
N ILE A 190 15.80 -1.16 13.23
CA ILE A 190 15.98 0.25 12.87
C ILE A 190 16.89 0.98 13.89
N GLU A 191 16.73 0.71 15.19
CA GLU A 191 17.56 1.29 16.26
C GLU A 191 19.04 0.86 16.18
N GLU A 192 19.31 -0.38 15.78
CA GLU A 192 20.68 -0.91 15.64
C GLU A 192 21.40 -0.39 14.38
N HIS A 193 20.69 0.31 13.49
CA HIS A 193 21.21 0.86 12.24
C HIS A 193 20.94 2.37 12.16
N PRO A 194 21.52 3.18 13.05
CA PRO A 194 21.20 4.60 13.18
C PRO A 194 21.70 5.43 12.00
N TYR A 195 21.01 6.55 11.73
CA TYR A 195 21.37 7.49 10.67
C TYR A 195 22.77 8.08 10.87
N GLU A 196 23.18 8.33 12.11
CA GLU A 196 24.47 8.91 12.49
C GLU A 196 25.65 8.01 12.08
N ASP A 197 25.42 6.71 11.92
CA ASP A 197 26.39 5.73 11.44
C ASP A 197 26.42 5.59 9.90
N GLY A 198 25.64 6.44 9.21
CA GLY A 198 25.53 6.51 7.75
C GLY A 198 24.59 5.49 7.12
N TRP A 199 23.77 4.79 7.90
CA TRP A 199 22.87 3.75 7.40
C TRP A 199 21.77 4.28 6.47
N GLN A 200 21.46 3.49 5.45
CA GLN A 200 20.36 3.67 4.51
C GLN A 200 19.51 2.41 4.53
N ILE A 201 18.21 2.54 4.78
CA ILE A 201 17.30 1.41 4.96
C ILE A 201 16.17 1.48 3.94
N PHE A 202 15.95 0.36 3.26
CA PHE A 202 14.80 0.14 2.38
C PHE A 202 13.89 -0.95 2.96
N CYS A 203 12.63 -0.60 3.20
CA CYS A 203 11.63 -1.47 3.78
C CYS A 203 10.75 -2.10 2.70
N PHE A 204 10.30 -3.33 2.96
CA PHE A 204 9.47 -4.12 2.06
C PHE A 204 8.33 -4.78 2.85
N SER A 205 7.10 -4.60 2.39
CA SER A 205 5.91 -5.28 2.92
C SER A 205 4.94 -5.59 1.78
N HIS A 206 4.05 -6.56 1.95
CA HIS A 206 3.06 -6.86 0.92
C HIS A 206 2.07 -5.70 0.76
N ALA A 207 1.33 -5.38 1.84
CA ALA A 207 0.48 -4.20 1.88
C ALA A 207 1.30 -2.96 2.21
N PRO A 208 0.94 -1.79 1.67
CA PRO A 208 1.52 -0.51 2.09
C PRO A 208 1.21 -0.20 3.55
N ILE A 209 1.96 0.72 4.15
CA ILE A 209 1.67 1.23 5.48
C ILE A 209 0.70 2.41 5.41
N ILE A 210 -0.07 2.60 6.47
CA ILE A 210 -0.93 3.78 6.62
C ILE A 210 -0.08 5.05 6.59
N GLY A 211 -0.56 6.10 5.90
CA GLY A 211 0.18 7.35 5.71
C GLY A 211 1.27 7.34 4.62
N SER A 212 1.49 6.20 3.95
CA SER A 212 2.35 6.14 2.75
C SER A 212 1.87 7.07 1.63
N GLY A 213 0.58 7.42 1.58
CA GLY A 213 0.00 8.26 0.52
C GLY A 213 -0.11 7.57 -0.84
N LEU A 214 0.24 6.28 -0.92
CA LEU A 214 0.11 5.50 -2.15
C LEU A 214 -1.35 5.36 -2.58
N ARG A 215 -1.55 5.16 -3.89
CA ARG A 215 -2.88 4.94 -4.48
C ARG A 215 -3.60 3.80 -3.78
N VAL A 216 -4.86 4.03 -3.43
CA VAL A 216 -5.71 3.00 -2.83
C VAL A 216 -6.94 2.71 -3.67
N LEU A 217 -7.25 1.42 -3.83
CA LEU A 217 -8.53 0.96 -4.36
C LEU A 217 -9.59 0.95 -3.26
N GLN A 218 -10.26 2.09 -3.06
CA GLN A 218 -11.21 2.27 -1.97
C GLN A 218 -12.36 1.26 -2.01
N GLU A 219 -12.96 1.04 -3.18
CA GLU A 219 -14.06 0.09 -3.38
C GLU A 219 -13.68 -1.37 -3.08
N CYS A 220 -12.39 -1.68 -3.00
CA CYS A 220 -11.89 -3.01 -2.69
C CYS A 220 -11.29 -3.07 -1.29
N HIS A 221 -10.14 -2.43 -1.05
CA HIS A 221 -9.36 -2.67 0.17
C HIS A 221 -9.80 -1.81 1.35
N VAL A 222 -10.37 -0.63 1.12
CA VAL A 222 -10.91 0.24 2.19
C VAL A 222 -12.23 -0.33 2.69
N VAL A 223 -13.15 -0.69 1.78
CA VAL A 223 -14.42 -1.36 2.15
C VAL A 223 -14.17 -2.67 2.92
N ASN A 224 -13.12 -3.41 2.55
CA ASN A 224 -12.78 -4.67 3.22
C ASN A 224 -11.98 -4.48 4.51
N GLY A 225 -11.42 -3.30 4.78
CA GLY A 225 -10.54 -3.09 5.93
C GLY A 225 -9.21 -3.86 5.84
N CYS A 226 -8.65 -4.01 4.64
CA CYS A 226 -7.39 -4.73 4.40
C CYS A 226 -6.34 -3.92 3.62
N CYS A 227 -6.57 -2.62 3.44
CA CYS A 227 -5.68 -1.75 2.68
C CYS A 227 -4.24 -1.63 3.20
N TRP A 228 -4.05 -1.67 4.51
CA TRP A 228 -2.80 -1.33 5.16
C TRP A 228 -2.20 -2.51 5.92
N LEU A 229 -0.89 -2.48 6.12
CA LEU A 229 -0.20 -3.39 7.04
C LEU A 229 -0.79 -3.22 8.46
N ASN A 230 -1.25 -4.32 9.06
CA ASN A 230 -1.94 -4.36 10.35
C ASN A 230 -3.15 -3.42 10.43
N HIS A 231 -3.88 -3.19 9.33
CA HIS A 231 -4.97 -2.21 9.22
C HIS A 231 -5.96 -2.22 10.39
N ASN A 232 -6.37 -3.39 10.86
CA ASN A 232 -7.38 -3.51 11.91
C ASN A 232 -6.84 -3.33 13.33
N ASP A 233 -5.53 -3.15 13.50
CA ASP A 233 -4.90 -2.80 14.76
C ASP A 233 -4.64 -1.30 14.82
N LYS A 234 -5.47 -0.55 15.56
CA LYS A 234 -5.40 0.91 15.67
C LYS A 234 -4.06 1.42 16.21
N VAL A 235 -3.34 0.61 16.99
CA VAL A 235 -2.05 1.00 17.58
C VAL A 235 -0.92 0.59 16.65
N ASN A 236 -0.85 -0.69 16.29
CA ASN A 236 0.28 -1.22 15.54
C ASN A 236 0.30 -0.77 14.07
N SER A 237 -0.85 -0.48 13.44
CA SER A 237 -0.88 0.12 12.09
C SER A 237 -0.10 1.43 12.00
N LYS A 238 -0.10 2.24 13.08
CA LYS A 238 0.57 3.55 13.13
C LYS A 238 2.04 3.45 13.52
N LEU A 239 2.47 2.32 14.07
CA LEU A 239 3.87 2.09 14.45
C LEU A 239 4.79 2.40 13.27
N PHE A 240 4.48 1.85 12.09
CA PHE A 240 5.35 1.94 10.92
C PHE A 240 5.60 3.37 10.46
N ILE A 241 4.54 4.17 10.29
CA ILE A 241 4.70 5.56 9.81
C ILE A 241 5.39 6.43 10.86
N ASN A 242 5.14 6.18 12.15
CA ASN A 242 5.83 6.88 13.23
C ASN A 242 7.32 6.50 13.27
N THR A 243 7.66 5.21 13.06
CA THR A 243 9.05 4.80 12.90
C THR A 243 9.69 5.49 11.71
N VAL A 244 9.03 5.57 10.55
CA VAL A 244 9.56 6.30 9.37
C VAL A 244 9.81 7.78 9.69
N ARG A 245 8.84 8.46 10.34
CA ARG A 245 8.93 9.88 10.71
C ARG A 245 10.09 10.17 11.65
N SER A 246 10.40 9.26 12.58
CA SER A 246 11.45 9.44 13.57
C SER A 246 12.83 8.92 13.13
N ASN A 247 12.94 8.27 11.97
CA ASN A 247 14.17 7.57 11.55
C ASN A 247 14.60 7.98 10.12
N PRO A 248 15.43 9.03 9.97
CA PRO A 248 15.84 9.55 8.67
C PRO A 248 16.68 8.58 7.84
N GLN A 249 17.24 7.52 8.44
CA GLN A 249 17.90 6.43 7.73
C GLN A 249 16.94 5.61 6.87
N ILE A 250 15.62 5.65 7.11
CA ILE A 250 14.64 4.97 6.26
C ILE A 250 14.40 5.83 5.02
N LYS A 251 14.79 5.31 3.85
CA LYS A 251 14.81 6.07 2.59
C LYS A 251 13.74 5.64 1.59
N GLY A 252 13.29 4.40 1.68
CA GLY A 252 12.25 3.90 0.80
C GLY A 252 11.44 2.77 1.41
N TRP A 253 10.16 2.72 1.05
CA TRP A 253 9.27 1.63 1.41
C TRP A 253 8.52 1.14 0.17
N PHE A 254 8.65 -0.15 -0.14
CA PHE A 254 8.09 -0.76 -1.33
C PHE A 254 7.00 -1.76 -0.97
N SER A 255 5.87 -1.70 -1.69
CA SER A 255 4.71 -2.56 -1.44
C SER A 255 3.97 -2.95 -2.72
N ALA A 256 3.13 -3.98 -2.65
CA ALA A 256 2.38 -4.55 -3.76
C ALA A 256 0.86 -4.45 -3.45
N HIS A 257 0.12 -5.57 -3.45
CA HIS A 257 -1.23 -5.73 -2.93
C HIS A 257 -2.37 -5.15 -3.77
N PHE A 258 -2.16 -4.01 -4.44
CA PHE A 258 -3.22 -3.35 -5.20
C PHE A 258 -3.32 -3.80 -6.65
N HIS A 259 -2.29 -4.48 -7.18
CA HIS A 259 -2.23 -4.97 -8.56
C HIS A 259 -2.43 -3.86 -9.61
N LEU A 260 -1.94 -2.67 -9.29
CA LEU A 260 -2.02 -1.50 -10.14
C LEU A 260 -0.67 -1.23 -10.79
N SER A 261 -0.69 -0.64 -11.98
CA SER A 261 0.51 -0.15 -12.65
C SER A 261 1.17 1.01 -11.92
N HIS A 262 2.36 1.34 -12.37
CA HIS A 262 3.19 2.45 -11.95
C HIS A 262 2.86 3.76 -12.67
N ASP A 263 1.84 3.76 -13.51
CA ASP A 263 1.52 4.88 -14.39
C ASP A 263 0.60 5.90 -13.70
N TYR A 264 0.22 5.64 -12.45
CA TYR A 264 -0.56 6.54 -11.61
C TYR A 264 0.32 7.52 -10.82
N GLU A 265 -0.18 8.75 -10.60
CA GLU A 265 0.49 9.84 -9.88
C GLU A 265 1.03 9.40 -8.52
N ASP A 266 0.21 8.66 -7.80
CA ASP A 266 0.37 8.16 -6.44
C ASP A 266 0.92 6.73 -6.41
N SER A 267 1.52 6.26 -7.52
CA SER A 267 2.31 5.02 -7.53
C SER A 267 3.68 5.18 -6.86
N ILE A 268 4.16 6.42 -6.73
CA ILE A 268 5.28 6.84 -5.89
C ILE A 268 4.86 8.09 -5.13
N THR A 269 5.08 8.11 -3.82
CA THR A 269 4.96 9.34 -3.02
C THR A 269 6.30 9.75 -2.45
N PHE A 270 6.44 11.05 -2.25
CA PHE A 270 7.68 11.67 -1.78
C PHE A 270 7.54 12.11 -0.31
N PRO A 271 8.66 12.45 0.36
CA PRO A 271 8.66 12.80 1.78
C PRO A 271 7.76 13.98 2.17
N GLY A 272 7.48 14.90 1.24
CA GLY A 272 6.56 16.01 1.45
C GLY A 272 5.09 15.61 1.50
N GLY A 273 4.23 16.44 2.10
CA GLY A 273 2.77 16.32 2.05
C GLY A 273 2.20 15.26 2.98
N ASN A 274 2.16 15.58 4.29
CA ASN A 274 1.69 14.75 5.42
C ASN A 274 2.81 14.05 6.23
N ASN A 275 3.95 14.72 6.34
CA ASN A 275 5.12 14.32 7.14
C ASN A 275 5.54 12.85 6.92
N ARG A 276 6.16 12.53 5.79
CA ARG A 276 6.68 11.18 5.45
C ARG A 276 8.18 11.02 5.79
N GLY A 277 8.71 11.88 6.65
CA GLY A 277 10.10 11.84 7.10
C GLY A 277 11.09 12.07 5.95
N SER A 278 11.95 11.08 5.71
CA SER A 278 12.92 11.08 4.59
C SER A 278 12.68 9.96 3.58
N ALA A 279 11.52 9.28 3.66
CA ALA A 279 11.21 8.11 2.88
C ALA A 279 10.34 8.43 1.67
N ILE A 280 10.65 7.80 0.53
CA ILE A 280 9.68 7.64 -0.56
C ILE A 280 8.88 6.34 -0.35
N PHE A 281 7.63 6.32 -0.79
CA PHE A 281 6.85 5.09 -0.85
C PHE A 281 6.59 4.74 -2.30
N ALA A 282 6.73 3.47 -2.68
CA ALA A 282 6.53 3.05 -4.06
C ALA A 282 5.72 1.76 -4.13
N GLN A 283 4.67 1.79 -4.93
CA GLN A 283 3.90 0.62 -5.30
C GLN A 283 4.65 -0.17 -6.38
N THR A 284 4.55 -1.49 -6.30
CA THR A 284 5.05 -2.45 -7.28
C THR A 284 3.86 -3.14 -7.96
N GLY A 285 3.86 -3.13 -9.29
CA GLY A 285 2.87 -3.77 -10.14
C GLY A 285 3.17 -5.26 -10.32
N VAL A 286 2.41 -5.86 -11.24
CA VAL A 286 2.36 -7.31 -11.42
C VAL A 286 3.00 -7.71 -12.74
N MET A 287 3.69 -8.87 -12.79
CA MET A 287 4.28 -9.37 -14.04
C MET A 287 3.24 -9.88 -15.04
N THR A 288 2.08 -10.31 -14.56
CA THR A 288 1.06 -10.99 -15.37
C THR A 288 -0.12 -10.06 -15.67
N ALA A 289 -0.56 -10.05 -16.93
CA ALA A 289 -1.73 -9.25 -17.33
C ALA A 289 -3.04 -9.74 -16.68
N ARG A 290 -3.09 -11.02 -16.29
CA ARG A 290 -4.26 -11.63 -15.67
C ARG A 290 -4.48 -11.19 -14.23
N SER A 291 -3.38 -10.96 -13.50
CA SER A 291 -3.43 -10.53 -12.11
C SER A 291 -3.41 -9.01 -11.99
N SER A 292 -2.84 -8.30 -12.98
CA SER A 292 -2.97 -6.85 -13.08
C SER A 292 -4.42 -6.41 -13.30
N ARG A 293 -4.84 -5.34 -12.63
CA ARG A 293 -6.19 -4.77 -12.77
C ARG A 293 -6.35 -3.86 -13.98
N ASP A 294 -5.27 -3.25 -14.43
CA ASP A 294 -5.24 -2.33 -15.58
C ASP A 294 -4.58 -2.95 -16.82
N GLY A 295 -4.14 -4.22 -16.72
CA GLY A 295 -3.55 -4.98 -17.81
C GLY A 295 -2.08 -4.65 -18.10
N ARG A 296 -1.49 -3.64 -17.44
CA ARG A 296 -0.05 -3.36 -17.56
C ARG A 296 0.74 -4.41 -16.77
N ARG A 297 1.94 -4.72 -17.28
CA ARG A 297 2.82 -5.75 -16.75
C ARG A 297 4.14 -5.13 -16.34
N GLN A 298 4.36 -4.96 -15.05
CA GLN A 298 5.46 -4.15 -14.54
C GLN A 298 6.13 -4.77 -13.30
N SER A 299 7.40 -4.43 -13.09
CA SER A 299 8.14 -4.67 -11.85
C SER A 299 8.97 -3.44 -11.50
N ARG A 300 9.37 -3.29 -10.24
CA ARG A 300 10.21 -2.17 -9.81
C ARG A 300 11.69 -2.56 -9.80
N LEU A 301 12.53 -1.57 -10.03
CA LEU A 301 13.97 -1.68 -9.93
C LEU A 301 14.48 -0.48 -9.14
N VAL A 302 15.28 -0.73 -8.12
CA VAL A 302 16.02 0.29 -7.38
C VAL A 302 17.49 0.11 -7.70
N ARG A 303 18.16 1.18 -8.13
CA ARG A 303 19.61 1.18 -8.32
C ARG A 303 20.20 2.40 -7.63
N GLY A 304 21.27 2.21 -6.87
CA GLY A 304 21.78 3.29 -6.04
C GLY A 304 23.23 3.12 -5.65
N ASN A 305 23.74 4.12 -4.95
CA ASN A 305 25.07 4.16 -4.34
C ASN A 305 25.07 5.08 -3.12
N SER A 306 26.26 5.41 -2.61
CA SER A 306 26.46 6.28 -1.45
C SER A 306 25.90 7.72 -1.60
N ARG A 307 25.48 8.14 -2.79
CA ARG A 307 24.93 9.49 -3.02
C ARG A 307 23.40 9.52 -3.14
N GLY A 308 22.76 8.36 -3.31
CA GLY A 308 21.34 8.30 -3.57
C GLY A 308 20.93 7.04 -4.31
N PHE A 309 19.69 7.04 -4.81
CA PHE A 309 19.13 5.93 -5.57
C PHE A 309 18.11 6.42 -6.60
N GLU A 310 17.86 5.56 -7.58
CA GLU A 310 16.85 5.72 -8.60
C GLU A 310 15.79 4.65 -8.45
N VAL A 311 14.53 5.03 -8.62
CA VAL A 311 13.39 4.12 -8.73
C VAL A 311 12.98 4.06 -10.19
N CYS A 312 12.94 2.85 -10.71
CA CYS A 312 12.67 2.56 -12.10
C CYS A 312 11.53 1.54 -12.23
N THR A 313 10.89 1.55 -13.39
CA THR A 313 9.91 0.56 -13.84
C THR A 313 10.53 -0.32 -14.92
N ILE A 314 10.36 -1.63 -14.79
CA ILE A 314 10.62 -2.60 -15.85
C ILE A 314 9.27 -2.91 -16.49
N ASP A 315 9.07 -2.52 -17.76
CA ASP A 315 7.85 -2.81 -18.52
C ASP A 315 8.01 -4.11 -19.31
N HIS A 316 7.32 -5.16 -18.86
CA HIS A 316 7.40 -6.49 -19.47
C HIS A 316 6.68 -6.57 -20.81
N SER A 317 5.68 -5.70 -21.04
CA SER A 317 4.99 -5.63 -22.34
C SER A 317 5.86 -4.98 -23.42
N LYS A 318 6.86 -4.20 -23.01
CA LYS A 318 7.85 -3.54 -23.88
C LYS A 318 9.20 -4.28 -23.86
N GLY A 319 9.21 -5.59 -23.68
CA GLY A 319 10.42 -6.42 -23.73
C GLY A 319 11.41 -6.17 -22.59
N GLY A 320 10.91 -5.75 -21.42
CA GLY A 320 11.74 -5.46 -20.25
C GLY A 320 12.39 -4.08 -20.30
N ALA A 321 11.81 -3.12 -21.02
CA ALA A 321 12.32 -1.76 -21.09
C ALA A 321 12.34 -1.11 -19.70
N VAL A 322 13.46 -0.48 -19.35
CA VAL A 322 13.65 0.20 -18.06
C VAL A 322 13.34 1.69 -18.21
N ARG A 323 12.36 2.18 -17.46
CA ARG A 323 11.98 3.59 -17.35
C ARG A 323 12.41 4.13 -16.00
N LEU A 324 13.05 5.31 -15.97
CA LEU A 324 13.35 6.03 -14.73
C LEU A 324 12.12 6.82 -14.28
N ASP A 325 11.65 6.59 -13.05
CA ASP A 325 10.46 7.26 -12.50
C ASP A 325 10.84 8.33 -11.46
N ALA A 326 11.85 8.06 -10.63
CA ALA A 326 12.32 8.99 -9.61
C ALA A 326 13.82 8.88 -9.37
N THR A 327 14.45 10.01 -9.08
CA THR A 327 15.83 10.08 -8.54
C THR A 327 15.78 10.70 -7.16
N VAL A 328 16.42 10.04 -6.19
CA VAL A 328 16.50 10.46 -4.80
C VAL A 328 17.97 10.63 -4.43
N MET A 329 18.36 11.85 -4.08
CA MET A 329 19.73 12.17 -3.65
C MET A 329 19.77 12.28 -2.14
N PHE A 330 20.72 11.63 -1.48
CA PHE A 330 20.95 11.85 -0.06
C PHE A 330 21.50 13.26 0.15
N SER A 331 20.90 14.00 1.09
CA SER A 331 21.21 15.41 1.31
C SER A 331 20.98 15.78 2.76
N ASP A 332 21.70 16.78 3.25
CA ASP A 332 21.38 17.45 4.53
C ASP A 332 20.41 18.62 4.32
N GLU A 333 20.06 18.93 3.06
CA GLU A 333 19.10 19.97 2.68
C GLU A 333 17.68 19.39 2.54
N CYS A 334 16.70 20.09 3.11
CA CYS A 334 15.30 19.70 3.14
C CYS A 334 14.44 20.68 2.33
N GLU A 335 13.76 20.19 1.29
CA GLU A 335 12.78 20.99 0.52
C GLU A 335 11.35 20.95 1.11
N VAL A 336 11.12 20.16 2.15
CA VAL A 336 9.81 20.08 2.81
C VAL A 336 9.57 21.35 3.63
N ASP A 337 8.43 21.99 3.41
CA ASP A 337 7.97 23.17 4.14
C ASP A 337 7.58 22.76 5.58
N LEU A 338 8.53 22.95 6.51
CA LEU A 338 8.44 22.52 7.91
C LEU A 338 7.45 23.32 8.76
N ASP A 339 6.86 24.39 8.23
CA ASP A 339 5.94 25.25 8.98
C ASP A 339 4.53 24.62 9.13
N ASN A 340 4.18 23.61 8.32
CA ASN A 340 2.87 22.95 8.34
C ASN A 340 2.86 21.47 8.81
N ASP A 341 4.02 20.83 9.04
CA ASP A 341 4.13 19.36 9.26
C ASP A 341 4.70 18.98 10.66
N GLN A 342 4.54 19.86 11.65
CA GLN A 342 5.07 19.69 13.02
C GLN A 342 4.31 18.60 13.81
N VAL A 343 4.84 17.37 13.83
CA VAL A 343 4.43 16.33 14.79
C VAL A 343 5.39 16.37 15.98
N GLU A 344 4.84 16.39 17.20
CA GLU A 344 5.63 16.41 18.45
C GLU A 344 6.55 15.17 18.52
N GLY A 345 7.87 15.39 18.52
CA GLY A 345 8.89 14.33 18.54
C GLY A 345 9.43 13.88 17.17
N ALA A 346 8.95 14.44 16.05
CA ALA A 346 9.58 14.24 14.75
C ALA A 346 10.92 14.99 14.65
N ILE A 347 11.94 14.35 14.09
CA ILE A 347 13.21 15.04 13.81
C ILE A 347 12.95 16.03 12.66
N SER A 348 13.14 17.32 12.91
CA SER A 348 12.93 18.35 11.89
C SER A 348 14.01 18.24 10.80
N GLY A 349 13.64 17.78 9.61
CA GLY A 349 14.50 17.75 8.43
C GLY A 349 14.29 16.51 7.57
N CYS A 350 14.12 16.71 6.26
CA CYS A 350 14.26 15.67 5.25
C CYS A 350 15.74 15.51 4.90
N SER A 351 16.22 14.27 4.86
CA SER A 351 17.62 13.95 4.52
C SER A 351 17.77 13.42 3.09
N VAL A 352 16.85 13.85 2.21
CA VAL A 352 16.85 13.54 0.78
C VAL A 352 16.32 14.71 -0.04
N MET A 353 16.78 14.81 -1.29
CA MET A 353 16.16 15.60 -2.36
C MET A 353 15.56 14.65 -3.39
N THR A 354 14.35 14.95 -3.86
CA THR A 354 13.58 14.06 -4.73
C THR A 354 13.23 14.73 -6.05
N TYR A 355 13.50 14.02 -7.15
CA TYR A 355 13.22 14.44 -8.52
C TYR A 355 12.30 13.40 -9.17
N ALA A 356 11.04 13.78 -9.43
CA ALA A 356 10.11 12.97 -10.21
C ALA A 356 10.39 13.17 -11.71
N HIS A 357 10.43 12.08 -12.48
CA HIS A 357 10.65 12.12 -13.92
C HIS A 357 9.32 11.92 -14.65
N GLU A 358 8.94 12.87 -15.51
CA GLU A 358 7.71 12.80 -16.30
C GLU A 358 7.81 11.72 -17.38
N HIS A 359 6.68 11.07 -17.66
CA HIS A 359 6.56 10.07 -18.72
C HIS A 359 5.19 10.17 -19.39
N GLU A 360 5.11 9.86 -20.70
CA GLU A 360 3.85 9.94 -21.48
C GLU A 360 2.77 8.98 -20.98
N ASP A 361 3.16 7.84 -20.42
CA ASP A 361 2.22 6.85 -19.85
C ASP A 361 1.42 7.43 -18.66
N TYR A 362 1.84 8.55 -18.06
CA TYR A 362 1.06 9.25 -17.02
C TYR A 362 -0.13 10.04 -17.60
N ASP A 363 -0.23 10.24 -18.90
CA ASP A 363 -1.33 11.01 -19.50
C ASP A 363 -2.41 10.07 -20.05
N HIS A 364 -3.39 9.68 -19.22
CA HIS A 364 -4.48 8.79 -19.64
C HIS A 364 -5.83 9.06 -18.94
N ASP A 365 -6.94 8.74 -19.62
CA ASP A 365 -8.30 8.97 -19.12
C ASP A 365 -8.70 8.13 -17.90
N MET A 366 -7.96 7.05 -17.58
CA MET A 366 -8.17 6.26 -16.36
C MET A 366 -7.54 6.88 -15.10
N TRP A 367 -7.23 8.18 -15.16
CA TRP A 367 -6.66 8.94 -14.07
C TRP A 367 -7.64 9.06 -12.92
N PHE A 368 -7.17 8.73 -11.71
CA PHE A 368 -7.91 8.96 -10.48
C PHE A 368 -6.86 9.12 -9.37
N SER A 369 -6.78 10.30 -8.77
CA SER A 369 -5.86 10.54 -7.65
C SER A 369 -6.57 10.12 -6.36
N ALA A 370 -5.90 9.37 -5.48
CA ALA A 370 -6.35 9.25 -4.10
C ALA A 370 -6.19 10.61 -3.42
N TYR A 371 -7.18 11.49 -3.58
CA TYR A 371 -7.18 12.80 -2.93
C TYR A 371 -7.05 12.61 -1.42
N THR A 372 -5.90 13.00 -0.89
CA THR A 372 -5.70 13.14 0.55
C THR A 372 -6.14 14.55 0.92
N PRO A 373 -7.10 14.72 1.84
CA PRO A 373 -7.48 16.04 2.31
C PRO A 373 -6.30 16.72 3.00
N ASN A 374 -6.32 18.05 2.99
CA ASN A 374 -5.45 18.94 3.73
C ASN A 374 -6.18 19.44 4.99
N GLU A 375 -5.45 20.07 5.92
CA GLU A 375 -6.06 20.62 7.13
C GLU A 375 -7.14 21.69 6.87
N GLU A 376 -7.03 22.39 5.74
CA GLU A 376 -8.01 23.37 5.27
C GLU A 376 -9.20 22.74 4.52
N ASP A 377 -9.12 21.45 4.21
CA ASP A 377 -10.20 20.73 3.56
C ASP A 377 -11.23 20.28 4.59
N GLY A 378 -12.44 20.84 4.50
CA GLY A 378 -13.57 20.38 5.28
C GLY A 378 -14.15 21.42 6.22
N CYS A 379 -14.98 20.92 7.13
CA CYS A 379 -15.79 21.70 8.03
C CYS A 379 -15.55 21.19 9.46
N ARG A 380 -15.21 22.10 10.37
CA ARG A 380 -15.12 21.82 11.82
C ARG A 380 -16.43 22.27 12.46
N VAL A 381 -17.08 21.41 13.25
CA VAL A 381 -18.48 21.56 13.73
C VAL A 381 -18.73 22.80 14.63
N ASN A 382 -17.71 23.62 14.91
CA ASN A 382 -17.81 24.88 15.66
C ASN A 382 -17.42 26.14 14.87
N GLU A 383 -17.19 26.00 13.57
CA GLU A 383 -17.09 27.11 12.61
C GLU A 383 -18.42 27.20 11.84
N PRO A 384 -18.78 28.33 11.20
CA PRO A 384 -20.03 28.43 10.44
C PRO A 384 -19.99 27.52 9.20
N CYS A 385 -20.28 26.25 9.43
CA CYS A 385 -20.48 25.22 8.42
C CYS A 385 -21.99 25.18 8.19
N GLY A 386 -22.49 25.98 7.23
CA GLY A 386 -23.93 26.00 6.90
C GLY A 386 -24.46 24.61 6.51
N GLU A 387 -25.77 24.47 6.25
CA GLU A 387 -26.27 23.22 5.68
C GLU A 387 -25.54 22.89 4.39
N ILE A 388 -24.92 21.71 4.36
CA ILE A 388 -23.97 21.35 3.33
C ILE A 388 -24.70 20.47 2.29
N GLU A 389 -25.39 21.10 1.34
CA GLU A 389 -25.95 20.41 0.16
C GLU A 389 -24.79 19.95 -0.74
N GLY A 390 -24.68 18.65 -1.02
CA GLY A 390 -23.63 18.08 -1.86
C GLY A 390 -24.19 17.08 -2.85
N ASP A 391 -23.75 17.18 -4.10
CA ASP A 391 -23.98 16.13 -5.10
C ASP A 391 -23.05 14.94 -4.80
N PHE A 392 -23.53 14.02 -3.96
CA PHE A 392 -22.82 12.76 -3.68
C PHE A 392 -22.86 11.77 -4.86
N GLY A 393 -23.50 12.12 -5.99
CA GLY A 393 -23.46 11.34 -7.22
C GLY A 393 -22.17 11.51 -8.03
N GLY A 394 -21.33 12.51 -7.68
CA GLY A 394 -20.04 12.77 -8.31
C GLY A 394 -18.90 11.86 -7.82
N ARG A 395 -17.83 11.75 -8.63
CA ARG A 395 -16.59 11.01 -8.28
C ARG A 395 -15.62 11.82 -7.42
N ASP A 396 -15.81 13.13 -7.33
CA ASP A 396 -14.94 14.01 -6.56
C ASP A 396 -15.31 14.00 -5.07
N PRO A 397 -14.35 14.06 -4.14
CA PRO A 397 -14.64 14.17 -2.72
C PRO A 397 -15.36 15.49 -2.43
N VAL A 398 -16.59 15.41 -1.94
CA VAL A 398 -17.48 16.58 -1.91
C VAL A 398 -17.29 17.38 -0.62
N LYS A 399 -16.97 16.74 0.52
CA LYS A 399 -16.75 17.36 1.85
C LYS A 399 -16.00 16.47 2.84
N TRP A 400 -15.38 17.11 3.83
CA TRP A 400 -14.65 16.51 4.95
C TRP A 400 -15.14 17.07 6.28
N TRP A 401 -15.09 16.24 7.33
CA TRP A 401 -15.55 16.59 8.67
C TRP A 401 -14.57 16.10 9.72
N TYR A 402 -14.14 17.03 10.58
CA TYR A 402 -13.38 16.71 11.78
C TYR A 402 -14.35 16.71 12.96
N MET A 403 -14.55 15.53 13.55
CA MET A 403 -15.49 15.31 14.65
C MET A 403 -14.82 15.60 16.01
N LYS A 404 -15.61 15.99 17.01
CA LYS A 404 -15.14 16.28 18.38
C LYS A 404 -14.47 15.11 19.09
N ASP A 405 -14.84 13.89 18.71
CA ASP A 405 -14.23 12.65 19.22
C ASP A 405 -12.88 12.34 18.56
N GLY A 406 -12.44 13.15 17.59
CA GLY A 406 -11.19 13.00 16.86
C GLY A 406 -11.30 12.19 15.57
N ALA A 407 -12.48 11.66 15.22
CA ALA A 407 -12.69 10.99 13.94
C ALA A 407 -12.66 11.99 12.77
N VAL A 408 -12.17 11.53 11.62
CA VAL A 408 -12.20 12.28 10.36
C VAL A 408 -13.04 11.53 9.35
N LEU A 409 -14.12 12.16 8.90
CA LEU A 409 -15.03 11.58 7.91
C LEU A 409 -14.96 12.37 6.60
N GLY A 410 -15.12 11.70 5.48
CA GLY A 410 -15.10 12.33 4.16
C GLY A 410 -16.05 11.66 3.19
N GLY A 411 -16.78 12.48 2.43
CA GLY A 411 -17.60 12.03 1.31
C GLY A 411 -16.72 11.77 0.10
N HIS A 412 -16.77 10.56 -0.47
CA HIS A 412 -15.89 10.14 -1.55
C HIS A 412 -16.56 9.06 -2.44
N ASN A 413 -16.60 9.26 -3.77
CA ASN A 413 -17.26 8.34 -4.72
C ASN A 413 -18.68 7.91 -4.29
N GLY A 414 -19.46 8.85 -3.77
CA GLY A 414 -20.79 8.58 -3.23
C GLY A 414 -20.83 7.66 -2.00
N MET A 415 -19.72 7.53 -1.27
CA MET A 415 -19.66 6.86 0.04
C MET A 415 -19.24 7.87 1.11
N ILE A 416 -19.51 7.56 2.38
CA ILE A 416 -18.82 8.20 3.51
C ILE A 416 -17.73 7.25 3.96
N ILE A 417 -16.49 7.74 4.01
CA ILE A 417 -15.30 7.01 4.42
C ILE A 417 -14.77 7.66 5.71
N GLU A 418 -14.28 6.85 6.64
CA GLU A 418 -13.50 7.31 7.79
C GLU A 418 -12.02 7.28 7.44
N TYR A 419 -11.28 8.26 7.94
CA TYR A 419 -9.87 8.48 7.66
C TYR A 419 -9.10 8.58 8.96
N ASP A 420 -7.83 8.18 8.92
CA ASP A 420 -6.94 8.34 10.06
C ASP A 420 -6.68 9.83 10.32
N PRO A 421 -6.89 10.34 11.54
CA PRO A 421 -6.75 11.77 11.81
C PRO A 421 -5.34 12.33 11.62
N SER A 422 -4.30 11.47 11.71
CA SER A 422 -2.90 11.90 11.67
C SER A 422 -2.23 11.79 10.30
N THR A 423 -2.81 10.98 9.42
CA THR A 423 -2.25 10.67 8.09
C THR A 423 -3.27 10.84 6.97
N LEU A 424 -4.53 11.09 7.33
CA LEU A 424 -5.67 11.25 6.43
C LEU A 424 -5.78 10.11 5.41
N ALA A 425 -5.24 8.95 5.76
CA ALA A 425 -5.33 7.73 4.98
C ALA A 425 -6.72 7.09 5.21
N PRO A 426 -7.40 6.58 4.16
CA PRO A 426 -8.71 5.97 4.31
C PRO A 426 -8.65 4.69 5.15
N LEU A 427 -9.50 4.61 6.17
CA LEU A 427 -9.63 3.46 7.06
C LEU A 427 -10.75 2.51 6.62
N GLY A 428 -11.92 3.05 6.33
CA GLY A 428 -13.03 2.18 5.94
C GLY A 428 -14.31 2.91 5.58
N MET A 429 -15.23 2.18 4.96
CA MET A 429 -16.55 2.72 4.59
C MET A 429 -17.47 2.82 5.81
N VAL A 430 -17.99 4.01 6.06
CA VAL A 430 -18.97 4.33 7.10
C VAL A 430 -20.40 4.21 6.56
N VAL A 431 -20.66 4.75 5.37
CA VAL A 431 -21.96 4.69 4.69
C VAL A 431 -21.74 4.36 3.21
N SER A 432 -22.51 3.38 2.71
CA SER A 432 -22.43 2.96 1.31
C SER A 432 -23.19 3.89 0.37
N ARG A 433 -22.92 3.77 -0.93
CA ARG A 433 -23.60 4.56 -1.96
C ARG A 433 -25.11 4.38 -1.98
N ASP A 434 -25.56 3.14 -1.83
CA ASP A 434 -26.98 2.81 -1.83
C ASP A 434 -27.71 3.39 -0.61
N GLU A 435 -26.99 3.60 0.50
CA GLU A 435 -27.53 4.25 1.70
C GLU A 435 -27.54 5.78 1.63
N LEU A 436 -26.72 6.38 0.76
CA LEU A 436 -26.73 7.82 0.51
C LEU A 436 -27.71 8.23 -0.59
N GLU A 437 -28.25 7.28 -1.35
CA GLU A 437 -29.19 7.57 -2.43
C GLU A 437 -30.41 8.33 -1.90
N ASN A 438 -30.65 9.52 -2.47
CA ASN A 438 -31.73 10.46 -2.07
C ASN A 438 -31.66 10.94 -0.60
N ARG A 439 -30.50 10.84 0.05
CA ARG A 439 -30.34 11.32 1.43
C ARG A 439 -29.34 12.46 1.53
N ARG A 440 -29.70 13.45 2.36
CA ARG A 440 -28.79 14.51 2.79
C ARG A 440 -27.94 14.04 3.96
N VAL A 441 -26.71 14.54 4.03
CA VAL A 441 -25.76 14.22 5.10
C VAL A 441 -25.51 15.48 5.92
N ALA A 442 -25.56 15.37 7.25
CA ALA A 442 -25.21 16.43 8.17
C ALA A 442 -24.37 15.88 9.34
N ILE A 443 -23.42 16.67 9.81
CA ILE A 443 -22.81 16.48 11.13
C ILE A 443 -23.41 17.54 12.05
N ILE A 444 -23.96 17.12 13.19
CA ILE A 444 -24.59 18.02 14.16
C ILE A 444 -23.94 17.87 15.54
N ASP A 445 -23.96 18.95 16.34
CA ASP A 445 -23.62 18.90 17.76
C ASP A 445 -24.70 18.10 18.51
N ASP A 446 -24.30 17.15 19.36
CA ASP A 446 -25.25 16.38 20.16
C ASP A 446 -25.72 17.11 21.44
N GLU A 447 -25.18 18.31 21.72
CA GLU A 447 -25.38 19.14 22.92
C GLU A 447 -24.81 18.55 24.22
N TRP A 448 -24.23 17.36 24.17
CA TRP A 448 -23.63 16.64 25.30
C TRP A 448 -22.11 16.49 25.18
N GLY A 449 -21.50 17.20 24.23
CA GLY A 449 -20.06 17.27 24.03
C GLY A 449 -19.53 16.35 22.94
N GLY A 450 -20.42 15.70 22.17
CA GLY A 450 -20.11 14.92 20.98
C GLY A 450 -20.66 15.55 19.70
N ASP A 451 -20.46 14.82 18.60
CA ASP A 451 -21.03 15.12 17.29
C ASP A 451 -21.75 13.88 16.76
N ALA A 452 -22.76 14.07 15.90
CA ALA A 452 -23.53 12.98 15.31
C ALA A 452 -23.57 13.10 13.78
N LEU A 453 -23.22 12.00 13.10
CA LEU A 453 -23.42 11.86 11.65
C LEU A 453 -24.87 11.44 11.38
N CYS A 454 -25.62 12.30 10.69
CA CYS A 454 -27.03 12.11 10.36
C CYS A 454 -27.24 12.00 8.84
N LEU A 455 -28.06 11.03 8.45
CA LEU A 455 -28.61 10.88 7.11
C LEU A 455 -30.09 11.27 7.16
N PHE A 456 -30.52 12.20 6.32
CA PHE A 456 -31.89 12.68 6.24
C PHE A 456 -32.51 12.37 4.89
N ASP A 457 -33.68 11.72 4.91
CA ASP A 457 -34.49 11.47 3.73
C ASP A 457 -35.51 12.61 3.57
N ASP A 458 -35.37 13.44 2.54
CA ASP A 458 -36.26 14.59 2.31
C ASP A 458 -37.69 14.16 1.92
N GLU A 459 -37.87 12.97 1.34
CA GLU A 459 -39.19 12.47 0.91
C GLU A 459 -40.00 11.90 2.08
N THR A 460 -39.35 11.12 2.94
CA THR A 460 -40.02 10.47 4.08
C THR A 460 -39.92 11.29 5.38
N GLY A 461 -38.93 12.17 5.49
CA GLY A 461 -38.56 12.87 6.72
C GLY A 461 -37.81 11.98 7.72
N ASP A 462 -37.38 10.78 7.31
CA ASP A 462 -36.66 9.85 8.19
C ASP A 462 -35.23 10.34 8.47
N VAL A 463 -34.83 10.26 9.74
CA VAL A 463 -33.47 10.55 10.20
C VAL A 463 -32.80 9.26 10.63
N THR A 464 -31.65 8.95 10.05
CA THR A 464 -30.76 7.86 10.49
C THR A 464 -29.51 8.47 11.11
N VAL A 465 -29.21 8.13 12.37
CA VAL A 465 -27.96 8.54 13.04
C VAL A 465 -26.97 7.39 12.98
N VAL A 466 -25.79 7.65 12.41
CA VAL A 466 -24.69 6.68 12.38
C VAL A 466 -23.97 6.71 13.72
N GLN A 467 -23.94 5.56 14.38
CA GLN A 467 -23.28 5.39 15.68
C GLN A 467 -21.85 4.86 15.48
N PRO A 468 -20.87 5.30 16.30
CA PRO A 468 -19.57 4.65 16.33
C PRO A 468 -19.68 3.22 16.88
N ASN A 469 -18.73 2.38 16.47
CA ASN A 469 -18.50 1.04 16.99
C ASN A 469 -18.00 1.09 18.44
N GLU A 470 -17.98 -0.06 19.12
CA GLU A 470 -17.45 -0.18 20.50
C GLU A 470 -16.00 0.30 20.64
N ASP A 471 -15.21 0.19 19.57
CA ASP A 471 -13.82 0.64 19.54
C ASP A 471 -13.67 2.14 19.21
N GLY A 472 -14.77 2.87 18.97
CA GLY A 472 -14.82 4.28 18.61
C GLY A 472 -14.66 4.60 17.12
N SER A 473 -14.47 3.61 16.24
CA SER A 473 -14.48 3.84 14.78
C SER A 473 -15.91 3.93 14.25
N TYR A 474 -16.13 4.67 13.18
CA TYR A 474 -17.39 4.74 12.43
C TYR A 474 -17.45 3.74 11.27
N TRP A 475 -16.31 3.33 10.72
CA TRP A 475 -16.28 2.47 9.56
C TRP A 475 -16.76 1.05 9.85
N ARG A 476 -17.47 0.46 8.89
CA ARG A 476 -18.15 -0.81 9.04
C ARG A 476 -17.26 -1.96 8.60
N LYS A 477 -17.31 -3.05 9.34
CA LYS A 477 -16.68 -4.32 8.96
C LYS A 477 -17.61 -5.08 8.00
N VAL A 478 -17.55 -4.74 6.71
CA VAL A 478 -18.51 -5.24 5.71
C VAL A 478 -18.21 -6.69 5.31
N VAL A 479 -16.94 -7.05 5.16
CA VAL A 479 -16.55 -8.37 4.67
C VAL A 479 -16.09 -9.26 5.81
N ARG A 480 -16.74 -10.43 5.90
CA ARG A 480 -16.36 -11.49 6.84
C ARG A 480 -15.14 -12.26 6.35
N ASN A 481 -14.37 -12.76 7.31
CA ASN A 481 -13.23 -13.65 7.10
C ASN A 481 -13.57 -14.79 6.11
N LYS A 482 -12.67 -15.03 5.14
CA LYS A 482 -12.86 -15.95 4.01
C LYS A 482 -13.15 -17.38 4.45
N MET A 483 -12.62 -17.81 5.58
CA MET A 483 -12.90 -19.15 6.15
C MET A 483 -14.39 -19.38 6.40
N TYR A 484 -15.12 -18.38 6.90
CA TYR A 484 -16.56 -18.48 7.11
C TYR A 484 -17.32 -18.49 5.79
N ARG A 485 -16.95 -17.58 4.86
CA ARG A 485 -17.58 -17.49 3.54
C ARG A 485 -17.43 -18.79 2.75
N MET A 486 -16.24 -19.41 2.77
CA MET A 486 -16.01 -20.70 2.11
C MET A 486 -16.81 -21.83 2.75
N LYS A 487 -16.93 -21.89 4.08
CA LYS A 487 -17.77 -22.88 4.77
C LYS A 487 -19.24 -22.73 4.38
N GLU A 488 -19.75 -21.49 4.28
CA GLU A 488 -21.12 -21.21 3.83
C GLU A 488 -21.34 -21.66 2.38
N MET A 489 -20.44 -21.30 1.46
CA MET A 489 -20.50 -21.76 0.06
C MET A 489 -20.52 -23.28 -0.04
N ARG A 490 -19.67 -23.98 0.73
CA ARG A 490 -19.64 -25.46 0.79
C ARG A 490 -20.96 -26.03 1.31
N ARG A 491 -21.56 -25.43 2.35
CA ARG A 491 -22.88 -25.83 2.87
C ARG A 491 -23.99 -25.61 1.83
N VAL A 492 -23.99 -24.49 1.13
CA VAL A 492 -24.94 -24.20 0.05
C VAL A 492 -24.80 -25.20 -1.10
N ALA A 493 -23.57 -25.51 -1.52
CA ALA A 493 -23.32 -26.51 -2.55
C ALA A 493 -23.77 -27.91 -2.12
N ALA A 494 -23.51 -28.31 -0.87
CA ALA A 494 -23.99 -29.57 -0.32
C ALA A 494 -25.53 -29.63 -0.30
N ALA A 495 -26.21 -28.54 0.10
CA ALA A 495 -27.66 -28.45 0.08
C ALA A 495 -28.23 -28.56 -1.34
N LYS A 496 -27.63 -27.88 -2.32
CA LYS A 496 -28.01 -27.95 -3.75
C LYS A 496 -27.79 -29.31 -4.39
N ASN A 497 -26.88 -30.13 -3.85
CA ASN A 497 -26.66 -31.50 -4.32
C ASN A 497 -27.57 -32.52 -3.61
N TYR A 498 -28.12 -32.15 -2.45
CA TYR A 498 -29.00 -33.01 -1.66
C TYR A 498 -30.46 -32.91 -2.11
N PHE A 499 -30.93 -31.69 -2.38
CA PHE A 499 -32.22 -31.41 -3.02
C PHE A 499 -32.08 -31.38 -4.53
#